data_AF-A0AA36ECT8-F1
#
_entry.id   AF-A0AA36ECT8-F1
#
_cell.length_a   1.000
_cell.length_b   1.000
_cell.length_c   1.000
_cell.angle_alpha   90.00
_cell.angle_beta   90.00
_cell.angle_gamma   90.00
#
_symmetry.space_group_name_H-M   'P 1'
#
loop_
_entity.id
_entity.type
_entity.pdbx_description
1 polymer ?
#
loop_
_entity_poly.entity_id
_entity_poly.type
_entity_poly.pdbx_seq_one_letter_code
_entity_poly.pdbx_strand_id
1 'polypeptide(L)'
;MCLDVHCYVSGPNSLLDLVAEFRYYIFAKELPLVLEAVLYGDRVLFSQHKELMDAFVRVFFHSSSRKYNRVECWGPLKDAAKGRVGDQMQGLFGGNMESSTPPM
;
A
#
# COMPACT_ATOMS: atom_id res chain seq x y z
N MET A 1 -7.39 -5.48 16.19
CA MET A 1 -6.15 -4.67 16.24
C MET A 1 -5.74 -4.31 14.81
N CYS A 2 -4.98 -3.24 14.59
CA CYS A 2 -4.55 -2.82 13.25
C CYS A 2 -3.05 -2.56 13.22
N LEU A 3 -2.42 -2.82 12.08
CA LEU A 3 -1.04 -2.40 11.80
C LEU A 3 -1.11 -1.25 10.78
N ASP A 4 -0.67 -0.07 11.21
CA ASP A 4 -0.62 1.11 10.37
C ASP A 4 0.79 1.29 9.81
N VAL A 5 0.92 1.20 8.49
CA VAL A 5 2.18 1.39 7.77
C VAL A 5 2.14 2.74 7.07
N HIS A 6 3.11 3.61 7.37
CA HIS A 6 3.18 4.97 6.82
C HIS A 6 4.29 5.08 5.78
N CYS A 7 3.89 5.35 4.54
CA CYS A 7 4.74 5.41 3.36
C CYS A 7 4.77 6.84 2.82
N TYR A 8 5.90 7.54 2.98
CA TYR A 8 6.06 8.90 2.42
C TYR A 8 6.62 8.82 1.01
N VAL A 9 5.80 9.17 0.03
CA VAL A 9 6.13 9.02 -1.39
C VAL A 9 6.36 10.35 -2.10
N SER A 10 6.10 11.49 -1.45
CA SER A 10 6.51 12.81 -1.96
C SER A 10 7.94 13.17 -1.57
N GLY A 11 8.57 14.01 -2.39
CA GLY A 11 9.91 14.54 -2.16
C GLY A 11 9.83 16.04 -1.87
N PRO A 12 10.96 16.69 -1.55
CA PRO A 12 10.99 18.13 -1.24
C PRO A 12 10.55 19.00 -2.42
N ASN A 13 10.62 18.49 -3.65
CA ASN A 13 10.26 19.22 -4.87
C ASN A 13 8.95 18.70 -5.44
N SER A 14 7.89 19.51 -5.39
CA SER A 14 6.57 19.22 -5.95
C SER A 14 6.52 19.14 -7.47
N LEU A 15 7.57 19.61 -8.17
CA LEU A 15 7.68 19.55 -9.64
C LEU A 15 8.06 18.15 -10.17
N LEU A 16 8.37 17.20 -9.29
CA LEU A 16 8.81 15.84 -9.64
C LEU A 16 7.74 14.80 -9.29
N ASP A 17 6.49 15.01 -9.72
CA ASP A 17 5.40 14.04 -9.54
C ASP A 17 5.74 12.63 -10.04
N LEU A 18 6.59 12.54 -11.07
CA LEU A 18 7.15 11.29 -11.58
C LEU A 18 7.88 10.48 -10.48
N VAL A 19 8.60 11.16 -9.58
CA VAL A 19 9.35 10.51 -8.49
C VAL A 19 8.39 10.00 -7.41
N ALA A 20 7.26 10.68 -7.21
CA ALA A 20 6.22 10.19 -6.29
C ALA A 20 5.53 8.94 -6.83
N GLU A 21 5.30 8.87 -8.14
CA GLU A 21 4.82 7.68 -8.82
C GLU A 21 5.78 6.49 -8.64
N PHE A 22 7.07 6.68 -8.92
CA PHE A 22 8.07 5.62 -8.74
C PHE A 22 8.14 5.12 -7.29
N ARG A 23 8.18 6.02 -6.30
CA ARG A 23 8.19 5.62 -4.88
C ARG A 23 6.91 4.90 -4.47
N TYR A 24 5.76 5.37 -4.95
CA TYR A 24 4.49 4.70 -4.71
C TYR A 24 4.52 3.26 -5.24
N TYR A 25 4.96 3.06 -6.49
CA TYR A 25 5.03 1.72 -7.08
C TYR A 25 6.03 0.79 -6.39
N ILE A 26 7.22 1.29 -6.05
CA ILE A 26 8.23 0.50 -5.32
C ILE A 26 7.66 0.07 -3.97
N PHE A 27 7.09 1.00 -3.22
CA PHE A 27 6.56 0.67 -1.90
C PHE A 27 5.37 -0.26 -1.96
N ALA A 28 4.43 -0.06 -2.91
CA ALA A 28 3.32 -0.97 -3.11
C ALA A 28 3.84 -2.38 -3.46
N LYS A 29 4.82 -2.50 -4.35
CA LYS A 29 5.36 -3.80 -4.77
C LYS A 29 6.13 -4.51 -3.65
N GLU A 30 6.96 -3.79 -2.91
CA GLU A 30 7.87 -4.37 -1.90
C GLU A 30 7.23 -4.51 -0.51
N LEU A 31 6.00 -3.99 -0.31
CA LEU A 31 5.35 -4.03 0.99
C LEU A 31 5.18 -5.44 1.59
N PRO A 32 4.79 -6.47 0.81
CA PRO A 32 4.72 -7.83 1.33
C PRO A 32 6.04 -8.30 1.94
N LEU A 33 7.16 -8.00 1.27
CA LEU A 33 8.50 -8.32 1.75
C LEU A 33 8.84 -7.56 3.05
N VAL A 34 8.44 -6.29 3.15
CA VAL A 34 8.60 -5.50 4.39
C VAL A 34 7.81 -6.12 5.53
N LEU A 35 6.56 -6.54 5.28
CA LEU A 35 5.73 -7.20 6.29
C LEU A 35 6.30 -8.56 6.70
N GLU A 36 6.83 -9.34 5.75
CA GLU A 36 7.55 -10.58 6.04
C GLU A 36 8.79 -10.34 6.90
N ALA A 37 9.56 -9.28 6.61
CA ALA A 37 10.72 -8.90 7.41
C ALA A 37 10.33 -8.51 8.85
N VAL A 38 9.20 -7.82 9.05
CA VAL A 38 8.66 -7.53 10.40
C VAL A 38 8.29 -8.82 11.14
N LEU A 39 7.58 -9.74 10.48
CA LEU A 39 7.22 -11.05 11.06
C LEU A 39 8.45 -11.87 11.42
N TYR A 40 9.49 -11.81 10.59
CA TYR A 40 10.75 -12.51 10.83
C TYR A 40 11.57 -11.85 11.97
N GLY A 41 11.61 -10.52 12.00
CA GLY A 41 12.44 -9.75 12.92
C GLY A 41 12.08 -9.96 14.39
N ASP A 42 10.80 -10.23 14.68
CA ASP A 42 10.35 -10.56 16.04
C ASP A 42 9.41 -11.77 16.08
N ARG A 43 9.95 -12.93 15.67
CA ARG A 43 9.22 -14.20 15.71
C ARG A 43 8.72 -14.57 17.11
N VAL A 44 9.41 -14.14 18.16
CA VAL A 44 9.02 -14.45 19.55
C VAL A 44 7.71 -13.74 19.89
N LEU A 45 7.60 -12.43 19.59
CA LEU A 45 6.37 -11.67 19.76
C LEU A 45 5.18 -12.34 19.06
N PHE A 46 5.31 -12.67 17.77
CA PHE A 46 4.22 -13.30 17.01
C PHE A 46 3.90 -14.74 17.46
N SER A 47 4.87 -15.45 18.06
CA SER A 47 4.61 -16.77 18.64
C SER A 47 3.81 -16.71 19.95
N GLN A 48 4.05 -15.68 20.75
CA GLN A 48 3.37 -15.44 22.04
C GLN A 48 2.01 -14.77 21.82
N HIS A 49 1.89 -13.91 20.82
CA HIS A 49 0.71 -13.11 20.50
C HIS A 49 0.19 -13.44 19.10
N LYS A 50 -0.44 -14.61 18.95
CA LYS A 50 -0.94 -15.09 17.65
C LYS A 50 -2.03 -14.20 17.07
N GLU A 51 -2.78 -13.49 17.91
CA GLU A 51 -3.80 -12.51 17.52
C GLU A 51 -3.26 -11.37 16.65
N LEU A 52 -1.95 -11.08 16.72
CA LEU A 52 -1.31 -10.07 15.89
C LEU A 52 -1.27 -10.47 14.41
N MET A 53 -1.29 -11.77 14.11
CA MET A 53 -1.33 -12.27 12.73
C MET A 53 -2.64 -11.93 12.01
N ASP A 54 -3.71 -11.68 12.78
CA ASP A 54 -5.02 -11.25 12.28
C ASP A 54 -5.19 -9.72 12.31
N ALA A 55 -4.16 -8.96 12.69
CA ALA A 55 -4.22 -7.51 12.68
C ALA A 55 -4.48 -7.00 11.26
N PHE A 56 -5.46 -6.11 11.11
CA PHE A 56 -5.80 -5.55 9.81
C PHE A 56 -4.74 -4.52 9.39
N VAL A 57 -4.12 -4.73 8.24
CA VAL A 57 -3.05 -3.87 7.72
C VAL A 57 -3.65 -2.73 6.90
N ARG A 58 -3.34 -1.50 7.31
CA ARG A 58 -3.63 -0.28 6.57
C ARG A 58 -2.34 0.40 6.17
N VAL A 59 -2.29 0.85 4.92
CA VAL A 59 -1.10 1.45 4.35
C VAL A 59 -1.44 2.85 3.91
N PHE A 60 -0.83 3.82 4.57
CA PHE A 60 -1.03 5.24 4.31
C PHE A 60 0.09 5.71 3.39
N PHE A 61 -0.23 5.95 2.13
CA PHE A 61 0.65 6.64 1.22
C PHE A 61 0.46 8.13 1.38
N HIS A 62 1.46 8.81 1.93
CA HIS A 62 1.47 10.26 2.15
C HIS A 62 2.13 10.95 0.96
N SER A 63 1.37 11.82 0.31
CA SER A 63 1.83 12.56 -0.87
C SER A 63 1.21 13.94 -0.98
N SER A 64 1.92 14.90 -1.56
CA SER A 64 1.35 16.19 -1.98
C SER A 64 0.43 16.02 -3.20
N SER A 65 0.69 15.02 -4.05
CA SER A 65 -0.18 14.66 -5.16
C SER A 65 -1.38 13.86 -4.66
N ARG A 66 -2.60 14.34 -4.95
CA ARG A 66 -3.85 13.66 -4.56
C ARG A 66 -3.96 12.24 -5.13
N LYS A 67 -3.34 11.97 -6.29
CA LYS A 67 -3.34 10.62 -6.91
C LYS A 67 -2.73 9.56 -5.99
N TYR A 68 -1.68 9.94 -5.25
CA TYR A 68 -0.90 9.03 -4.39
C TYR A 68 -1.14 9.25 -2.90
N ASN A 69 -1.88 10.28 -2.51
CA ASN A 69 -2.24 10.51 -1.12
C ASN A 69 -3.47 9.67 -0.75
N ARG A 70 -3.27 8.42 -0.35
CA ARG A 70 -4.36 7.46 -0.14
C ARG A 70 -4.07 6.43 0.93
N VAL A 71 -5.15 5.83 1.42
CA VAL A 71 -5.10 4.69 2.34
C VAL A 71 -5.50 3.44 1.59
N GLU A 72 -4.69 2.39 1.70
CA GLU A 72 -5.00 1.08 1.16
C GLU A 72 -5.22 0.07 2.27
N CYS A 73 -6.24 -0.76 2.10
CA CYS A 73 -6.56 -1.87 3.00
C CYS A 73 -5.97 -3.16 2.43
N TRP A 74 -5.07 -3.79 3.18
CA TRP A 74 -4.33 -4.98 2.72
C TRP A 74 -4.83 -6.28 3.35
N GLY A 75 -5.81 -6.20 4.25
CA GLY A 75 -6.36 -7.36 4.95
C GLY A 75 -5.51 -7.77 6.16
N PRO A 76 -5.73 -8.98 6.69
CA PRO A 76 -4.98 -9.51 7.83
C PRO A 76 -3.48 -9.59 7.54
N LEU A 77 -2.64 -9.33 8.56
CA LEU A 77 -1.17 -9.32 8.43
C LEU A 77 -0.61 -10.60 7.80
N LYS A 78 -1.13 -11.77 8.21
CA LYS A 78 -0.76 -13.08 7.67
C LYS A 78 -0.99 -13.25 6.17
N ASP A 79 -1.95 -12.51 5.61
CA ASP A 79 -2.30 -12.55 4.19
C ASP A 79 -1.59 -11.43 3.43
N ALA A 80 -1.54 -10.22 4.02
CA ALA A 80 -0.83 -9.07 3.47
C ALA A 80 0.66 -9.36 3.21
N ALA A 81 1.32 -10.09 4.12
CA ALA A 81 2.74 -10.47 3.98
C ALA A 81 3.00 -11.47 2.83
N LYS A 82 1.99 -12.22 2.37
CA LYS A 82 2.15 -13.16 1.24
C LYS A 82 2.04 -12.48 -0.13
N GLY A 83 1.68 -11.20 -0.15
CA GLY A 83 1.43 -10.45 -1.37
C GLY A 83 0.03 -10.64 -1.95
N ARG A 84 -0.37 -9.71 -2.82
CA ARG A 84 -1.66 -9.75 -3.50
C ARG A 84 -1.58 -10.69 -4.70
N VAL A 85 -2.46 -11.68 -4.78
CA VAL A 85 -2.56 -12.64 -5.91
C VAL A 85 -2.89 -11.94 -7.25
N GLY A 86 -3.31 -10.67 -7.25
CA GLY A 86 -3.75 -9.93 -8.44
C GLY A 86 -2.79 -8.88 -9.03
N ASP A 87 -1.60 -8.68 -8.48
CA ASP A 87 -0.75 -7.52 -8.85
C ASP A 87 0.10 -7.73 -10.13
N GLN A 88 -0.09 -8.85 -10.86
CA GLN A 88 0.54 -9.05 -12.17
C GLN A 88 -0.14 -8.28 -13.33
N MET A 89 -1.31 -7.65 -13.17
CA MET A 89 -1.99 -7.07 -14.35
C MET A 89 -2.99 -5.93 -14.10
N GLN A 90 -2.75 -5.01 -13.15
CA GLN A 90 -3.56 -3.78 -13.01
C GLN A 90 -2.81 -2.47 -13.29
N GLY A 91 -1.55 -2.54 -13.72
CA GLY A 91 -0.79 -1.35 -14.17
C GLY A 91 -1.13 -0.84 -15.58
N LEU A 92 -2.02 -1.50 -16.33
CA LEU A 92 -2.31 -1.18 -17.75
C LEU A 92 -3.76 -0.79 -18.05
N PHE A 93 -4.68 -0.80 -17.07
CA PHE A 93 -6.08 -0.41 -17.29
C PHE A 93 -6.56 0.53 -16.20
N GLY A 94 -6.14 1.79 -16.30
CA GLY A 94 -6.64 2.91 -15.51
C GLY A 94 -6.69 4.17 -16.36
N GLY A 95 -7.13 4.05 -17.61
CA GLY A 95 -7.36 5.16 -18.53
C GLY A 95 -8.86 5.37 -18.76
N ASN A 96 -9.27 6.63 -18.66
CA ASN A 96 -10.61 7.20 -18.91
C ASN A 96 -11.72 6.91 -17.90
N MET A 97 -11.83 7.81 -16.91
CA MET A 97 -13.12 8.27 -16.44
C MET A 97 -13.37 9.62 -17.12
N GLU A 98 -13.77 9.58 -18.41
CA GLU A 98 -14.25 10.77 -19.10
C GLU A 98 -15.73 10.98 -18.77
N SER A 99 -15.99 12.21 -18.35
CA SER A 99 -17.27 12.83 -18.06
C SER A 99 -18.22 12.79 -19.26
N SER A 100 -19.47 12.39 -19.01
CA SER A 100 -20.60 12.85 -19.81
C SER A 100 -21.88 12.78 -18.99
N THR A 101 -22.33 13.93 -18.49
CA THR A 101 -23.74 14.21 -18.14
C THR A 101 -24.36 15.08 -19.25
N PRO A 102 -25.70 15.23 -19.33
CA PRO A 102 -26.80 14.26 -19.48
C PRO A 102 -27.65 14.57 -20.75
N PRO A 103 -28.80 13.91 -21.00
CA PRO A 103 -30.04 14.72 -21.04
C PRO A 103 -31.31 14.03 -20.50
N MET A 104 -32.18 14.90 -19.93
CA MET A 104 -33.62 14.77 -19.55
C MET A 104 -34.08 13.55 -18.75
#